data_AF-A0A919ITQ8-F1
#
_entry.id   AF-A0A919ITQ8-F1
#
_cell.length_a   1.000
_cell.length_b   1.000
_cell.length_c   1.000
_cell.angle_alpha   90.00
_cell.angle_beta   90.00
_cell.angle_gamma   90.00
#
_symmetry.space_group_name_H-M   'P 1'
#
loop_
_entity.id
_entity.type
_entity.pdbx_description
1 polymer ?
#
loop_
_entity_poly.entity_id
_entity_poly.type
_entity_poly.pdbx_seq_one_letter_code
_entity_poly.pdbx_strand_id
1 'polypeptide(L)'
;MGEQTDGPSALPLGPAGMLTAVQVCERPCGPCPWRRDNADRVGYDNLPDYAASTIPGEPDFGQPDPGDPYAPLGVLFGCHRRTADARLCAGHLAIVGHAHPLVRLGISIGLIDPAVLVPGDDWPALYDSYAQMLAATGHTPPPDPGSARHDHHGDN
;
A
#
# COMPACT_ATOMS: atom_id res chain seq x y z
N MET A 1 42.63 25.38 7.78
CA MET A 1 41.19 25.59 8.01
C MET A 1 40.51 25.53 6.66
N GLY A 2 39.63 24.54 6.48
CA GLY A 2 39.01 24.19 5.20
C GLY A 2 38.47 22.76 5.31
N GLU A 3 37.35 22.63 6.01
CA GLU A 3 36.62 21.39 6.24
C GLU A 3 36.21 20.74 4.90
N GLN A 4 36.64 19.50 4.71
CA GLN A 4 35.99 18.55 3.81
C GLN A 4 34.71 18.08 4.51
N THR A 5 33.55 18.45 3.97
CA THR A 5 32.29 17.81 4.33
C THR A 5 32.22 16.49 3.58
N ASP A 6 32.56 15.39 4.26
CA ASP A 6 32.17 14.04 3.84
C ASP A 6 30.64 13.99 3.73
N GLY A 7 30.13 13.91 2.51
CA GLY A 7 28.75 13.50 2.26
C GLY A 7 28.57 12.03 2.64
N PRO A 8 27.35 11.56 2.96
CA PRO A 8 27.14 10.19 3.40
C PRO A 8 27.49 9.20 2.29
N SER A 9 28.67 8.58 2.42
CA SER A 9 29.15 7.50 1.57
C SER A 9 28.42 6.19 1.88
N ALA A 10 28.07 5.48 0.81
CA ALA A 10 27.21 4.30 0.68
C ALA A 10 27.31 3.21 1.76
N LEU A 11 26.20 2.49 1.98
CA LEU A 11 26.14 1.25 2.74
C LEU A 11 26.59 0.06 1.87
N PRO A 12 27.66 -0.69 2.21
CA PRO A 12 27.91 -1.99 1.62
C PRO A 12 27.58 -3.07 2.64
N LEU A 13 26.63 -3.95 2.33
CA LEU A 13 26.58 -5.25 2.98
C LEU A 13 26.19 -6.31 1.94
N GLY A 14 26.57 -7.54 2.23
CA GLY A 14 26.24 -8.78 1.53
C GLY A 14 27.19 -9.87 2.06
N PRO A 15 26.98 -11.19 1.85
CA PRO A 15 25.76 -11.96 1.64
C PRO A 15 25.38 -12.83 2.87
N ALA A 16 24.12 -13.32 2.90
CA ALA A 16 23.48 -14.14 3.96
C ALA A 16 23.30 -13.45 5.32
N GLY A 17 22.08 -12.95 5.58
CA GLY A 17 21.70 -12.26 6.82
C GLY A 17 21.41 -10.77 6.67
N MET A 18 21.43 -10.25 5.44
CA MET A 18 21.20 -8.85 5.15
C MET A 18 19.79 -8.64 4.58
N LEU A 19 19.04 -7.75 5.22
CA LEU A 19 17.76 -7.30 4.72
C LEU A 19 18.00 -6.40 3.51
N THR A 20 17.42 -6.76 2.37
CA THR A 20 17.51 -5.96 1.13
C THR A 20 16.46 -4.86 1.17
N ALA A 21 16.85 -3.65 0.77
CA ALA A 21 15.91 -2.55 0.57
C ALA A 21 14.76 -2.97 -0.36
N VAL A 22 13.54 -2.64 0.02
CA VAL A 22 12.36 -3.03 -0.74
C VAL A 22 12.28 -2.19 -2.01
N GLN A 23 12.03 -2.83 -3.15
CA GLN A 23 11.86 -2.13 -4.41
C GLN A 23 10.47 -1.48 -4.47
N VAL A 24 10.42 -0.22 -4.89
CA VAL A 24 9.18 0.56 -5.00
C VAL A 24 8.96 0.96 -6.46
N CYS A 25 7.72 0.91 -6.94
CA CYS A 25 7.34 1.47 -8.23
C CYS A 25 7.59 3.01 -8.19
N GLU A 26 8.32 3.60 -9.14
CA GLU A 26 8.65 5.04 -9.14
C GLU A 26 7.42 5.97 -9.26
N ARG A 27 6.32 5.44 -9.81
CA ARG A 27 5.04 6.13 -9.95
C ARG A 27 3.87 5.14 -10.01
N PRO A 28 2.62 5.60 -9.76
CA PRO A 28 1.42 4.82 -10.01
C PRO A 28 1.40 4.34 -11.46
N CYS A 29 1.20 3.04 -11.66
CA CYS A 29 1.19 2.44 -12.99
C CYS A 29 -0.07 2.80 -13.80
N GLY A 30 -0.07 2.45 -15.09
CA GLY A 30 -1.19 2.62 -16.02
C GLY A 30 -2.55 2.26 -15.41
N PRO A 31 -2.76 1.00 -15.02
CA PRO A 31 -4.03 0.53 -14.49
C PRO A 31 -4.17 0.70 -12.95
N CYS A 32 -3.40 1.59 -12.33
CA CYS A 32 -3.42 1.75 -10.87
C CYS A 32 -4.82 2.22 -10.37
N PRO A 33 -5.44 1.51 -9.41
CA PRO A 33 -6.78 1.87 -8.92
C PRO A 33 -6.78 3.16 -8.10
N TRP A 34 -5.64 3.55 -7.54
CA TRP A 34 -5.51 4.80 -6.78
C TRP A 34 -5.57 6.06 -7.65
N ARG A 35 -5.41 5.94 -8.97
CA ARG A 35 -5.45 7.08 -9.89
C ARG A 35 -6.88 7.51 -10.19
N ARG A 36 -7.15 8.81 -10.06
CA ARG A 36 -8.47 9.40 -10.40
C ARG A 36 -8.80 9.31 -11.88
N ASP A 37 -7.79 9.33 -12.74
CA ASP A 37 -7.93 9.27 -14.20
C ASP A 37 -8.00 7.84 -14.76
N ASN A 38 -8.21 6.83 -13.91
CA ASN A 38 -8.23 5.42 -14.29
C ASN A 38 -9.43 4.63 -13.75
N ALA A 39 -10.42 5.30 -13.15
CA ALA A 39 -11.55 4.66 -12.47
C ALA A 39 -12.35 3.69 -13.36
N ASP A 40 -12.48 4.01 -14.65
CA ASP A 40 -13.21 3.29 -15.69
C ASP A 40 -12.41 2.15 -16.34
N ARG A 41 -11.11 2.04 -16.01
CA ARG A 41 -10.15 1.13 -16.64
C ARG A 41 -9.60 0.09 -15.66
N VAL A 42 -10.20 -0.01 -14.49
CA VAL A 42 -9.80 -0.95 -13.45
C VAL A 42 -10.39 -2.33 -13.78
N GLY A 43 -9.62 -3.16 -14.49
CA GLY A 43 -10.02 -4.50 -14.91
C GLY A 43 -9.68 -5.60 -13.89
N TYR A 44 -9.91 -5.38 -12.60
CA TYR A 44 -9.58 -6.34 -11.55
C TYR A 44 -10.83 -6.80 -10.79
N ASP A 45 -11.23 -8.05 -11.03
CA ASP A 45 -12.42 -8.63 -10.39
C ASP A 45 -12.26 -8.82 -8.87
N ASN A 46 -11.02 -8.89 -8.37
CA ASN A 46 -10.70 -9.11 -6.96
C ASN A 46 -10.23 -7.84 -6.23
N LEU A 47 -10.42 -6.65 -6.81
CA LEU A 47 -9.92 -5.40 -6.22
C LEU A 47 -10.36 -5.19 -4.77
N PRO A 48 -11.64 -5.39 -4.39
CA PRO A 48 -12.07 -5.15 -3.01
C PRO A 48 -11.37 -6.05 -2.01
N ASP A 49 -11.37 -7.36 -2.26
CA ASP A 49 -10.79 -8.36 -1.34
C ASP A 49 -9.27 -8.16 -1.22
N TYR A 50 -8.61 -7.94 -2.36
CA TYR A 50 -7.16 -7.72 -2.38
C TYR A 50 -6.78 -6.38 -1.71
N ALA A 51 -7.55 -5.32 -1.94
CA ALA A 51 -7.30 -4.04 -1.27
C ALA A 51 -7.57 -4.14 0.24
N ALA A 52 -8.69 -4.70 0.68
CA ALA A 52 -9.04 -4.86 2.09
C ALA A 52 -7.93 -5.57 2.88
N SER A 53 -7.28 -6.59 2.31
CA SER A 53 -6.16 -7.28 2.99
C SER A 53 -4.92 -6.41 3.24
N THR A 54 -4.84 -5.22 2.63
CA THR A 54 -3.69 -4.30 2.71
C THR A 54 -4.02 -2.95 3.34
N ILE A 55 -5.28 -2.68 3.69
CA ILE A 55 -5.70 -1.41 4.34
C ILE A 55 -5.80 -1.62 5.87
N PRO A 56 -5.01 -0.91 6.69
CA PRO A 56 -5.14 -0.97 8.14
C PRO A 56 -6.54 -0.59 8.61
N GLY A 57 -7.16 -1.47 9.42
CA GLY A 57 -8.51 -1.26 9.96
C GLY A 57 -9.61 -2.00 9.19
N GLU A 58 -9.32 -2.53 8.00
CA GLU A 58 -10.25 -3.42 7.29
C GLU A 58 -10.27 -4.82 7.93
N PRO A 59 -11.41 -5.55 7.87
CA PRO A 59 -11.56 -6.86 8.53
C PRO A 59 -10.52 -7.90 8.13
N ASP A 60 -10.10 -7.88 6.86
CA ASP A 60 -9.19 -8.87 6.29
C ASP A 60 -7.72 -8.39 6.27
N PHE A 61 -7.41 -7.27 6.93
CA PHE A 61 -6.06 -6.73 6.97
C PHE A 61 -5.03 -7.79 7.44
N GLY A 62 -4.01 -8.04 6.61
CA GLY A 62 -2.95 -9.01 6.87
C GLY A 62 -3.32 -10.47 6.62
N GLN A 63 -4.53 -10.76 6.10
CA GLN A 63 -4.88 -12.12 5.68
C GLN A 63 -4.09 -12.52 4.43
N PRO A 64 -3.60 -13.77 4.35
CA PRO A 64 -2.95 -14.28 3.15
C PRO A 64 -3.95 -14.36 1.99
N ASP A 65 -3.57 -13.83 0.83
CA ASP A 65 -4.31 -13.98 -0.41
C ASP A 65 -3.78 -15.19 -1.21
N PRO A 66 -4.66 -16.13 -1.64
CA PRO A 66 -4.24 -17.28 -2.45
C PRO A 66 -3.55 -16.87 -3.75
N GLY A 67 -2.28 -17.24 -3.90
CA GLY A 67 -1.47 -16.91 -5.08
C GLY A 67 -0.67 -15.61 -4.94
N ASP A 68 -0.64 -14.97 -3.77
CA ASP A 68 0.33 -13.93 -3.43
C ASP A 68 1.10 -14.35 -2.16
N PRO A 69 2.31 -14.92 -2.30
CA PRO A 69 3.11 -15.34 -1.15
C PRO A 69 3.55 -14.17 -0.27
N TYR A 70 3.32 -12.93 -0.72
CA TYR A 70 3.67 -11.71 -0.02
C TYR A 70 2.49 -10.98 0.62
N ALA A 71 1.27 -11.45 0.42
CA ALA A 71 0.08 -10.92 1.09
C ALA A 71 0.21 -10.85 2.63
N PRO A 72 0.84 -11.82 3.34
CA PRO A 72 1.07 -11.72 4.79
C PRO A 72 1.99 -10.57 5.21
N LEU A 73 2.79 -10.03 4.27
CA LEU A 73 3.59 -8.86 4.54
C LEU A 73 2.74 -7.58 4.46
N GLY A 74 1.52 -7.58 3.92
CA GLY A 74 0.57 -6.45 3.87
C GLY A 74 1.06 -5.22 3.07
N VAL A 75 2.36 -4.99 3.00
CA VAL A 75 3.05 -3.95 2.23
C VAL A 75 2.98 -4.25 0.74
N LEU A 76 2.93 -5.53 0.38
CA LEU A 76 2.85 -5.95 -0.99
C LEU A 76 1.37 -5.96 -1.43
N PHE A 77 0.74 -4.78 -1.40
CA PHE A 77 -0.06 -4.36 -2.54
C PHE A 77 0.94 -4.13 -3.71
N GLY A 78 1.56 -5.22 -4.13
CA GLY A 78 2.77 -5.23 -4.95
C GLY A 78 2.38 -4.97 -6.38
N CYS A 79 2.05 -3.71 -6.70
CA CYS A 79 1.74 -3.28 -8.06
C CYS A 79 0.86 -4.31 -8.82
N HIS A 80 -0.16 -4.95 -8.18
CA HIS A 80 -0.98 -6.09 -8.70
C HIS A 80 -0.26 -7.21 -9.49
N ARG A 81 1.08 -7.22 -9.51
CA ARG A 81 1.92 -8.14 -10.28
C ARG A 81 2.39 -9.21 -9.31
N ARG A 82 1.73 -10.36 -9.38
CA ARG A 82 2.09 -11.59 -8.64
C ARG A 82 3.33 -12.23 -9.28
N THR A 83 4.45 -11.52 -9.29
CA THR A 83 5.71 -11.94 -9.93
C THR A 83 6.88 -11.84 -8.96
N ALA A 84 7.96 -12.57 -9.23
CA ALA A 84 9.15 -12.60 -8.36
C ALA A 84 9.90 -11.25 -8.28
N ASP A 85 9.60 -10.31 -9.18
CA ASP A 85 10.09 -8.93 -9.21
C ASP A 85 9.10 -7.92 -8.60
N ALA A 86 8.15 -8.39 -7.79
CA ALA A 86 7.14 -7.55 -7.16
C ALA A 86 7.76 -6.34 -6.45
N ARG A 87 7.26 -5.16 -6.82
CA ARG A 87 7.61 -3.87 -6.21
C ARG A 87 6.41 -3.32 -5.46
N LEU A 88 6.64 -2.56 -4.39
CA LEU A 88 5.57 -1.87 -3.68
C LEU A 88 4.88 -0.86 -4.60
N CYS A 89 3.55 -0.80 -4.56
CA CYS A 89 2.77 0.16 -5.34
C CYS A 89 2.96 1.58 -4.81
N ALA A 90 3.47 2.48 -5.67
CA ALA A 90 3.68 3.88 -5.35
C ALA A 90 2.39 4.58 -4.87
N GLY A 91 1.28 4.36 -5.58
CA GLY A 91 -0.01 4.96 -5.23
C GLY A 91 -0.56 4.46 -3.89
N HIS A 92 -0.38 3.18 -3.58
CA HIS A 92 -0.80 2.62 -2.30
C HIS A 92 0.07 3.19 -1.16
N LEU A 93 1.39 3.25 -1.33
CA LEU A 93 2.30 3.82 -0.33
C LEU A 93 2.01 5.29 -0.04
N ALA A 94 1.75 6.08 -1.07
CA ALA A 94 1.46 7.51 -0.91
C ALA A 94 0.16 7.78 -0.13
N ILE A 95 -0.86 6.90 -0.24
CA ILE A 95 -2.16 7.11 0.41
C ILE A 95 -2.27 6.37 1.75
N VAL A 96 -1.79 5.12 1.81
CA VAL A 96 -2.00 4.20 2.93
C VAL A 96 -0.73 4.02 3.76
N GLY A 97 0.44 4.25 3.18
CA GLY A 97 1.72 3.85 3.76
C GLY A 97 2.01 4.48 5.12
N HIS A 98 1.55 5.70 5.39
CA HIS A 98 1.67 6.32 6.71
C HIS A 98 0.91 5.58 7.82
N ALA A 99 -0.22 4.95 7.50
CA ALA A 99 -1.02 4.17 8.45
C ALA A 99 -0.56 2.71 8.53
N HIS A 100 0.17 2.22 7.53
CA HIS A 100 0.52 0.80 7.41
C HIS A 100 1.66 0.39 8.37
N PRO A 101 1.42 -0.50 9.36
CA PRO A 101 2.39 -0.85 10.38
C PRO A 101 3.73 -1.36 9.83
N LEU A 102 3.70 -2.19 8.78
CA LEU A 102 4.91 -2.74 8.18
C LEU A 102 5.65 -1.76 7.26
N VAL A 103 4.96 -0.74 6.71
CA VAL A 103 5.63 0.37 6.01
C VAL A 103 6.40 1.20 7.03
N ARG A 104 5.75 1.54 8.15
CA ARG A 104 6.39 2.28 9.25
C ARG A 104 7.58 1.52 9.83
N LEU A 105 7.44 0.20 10.03
CA LEU A 105 8.55 -0.64 10.44
C LEU A 105 9.68 -0.59 9.40
N GLY A 106 9.38 -0.82 8.12
CA GLY A 106 10.35 -0.77 7.03
C GLY A 106 11.12 0.55 6.94
N ILE A 107 10.44 1.68 7.14
CA ILE A 107 11.09 3.00 7.25
C ILE A 107 12.00 3.06 8.47
N SER A 108 11.53 2.62 9.64
CA SER A 108 12.29 2.70 10.88
C SER A 108 13.59 1.89 10.88
N ILE A 109 13.64 0.80 10.09
CA ILE A 109 14.84 -0.04 9.93
C ILE A 109 15.60 0.22 8.63
N GLY A 110 15.25 1.28 7.90
CA GLY A 110 15.98 1.73 6.69
C GLY A 110 15.76 0.87 5.43
N LEU A 111 14.71 0.05 5.38
CA LEU A 111 14.36 -0.76 4.21
C LEU A 111 13.47 -0.03 3.19
N ILE A 112 12.80 1.04 3.62
CA ILE A 112 11.93 1.86 2.79
C ILE A 112 12.37 3.32 2.99
N ASP A 113 12.64 4.02 1.91
CA ASP A 113 12.88 5.46 1.95
C ASP A 113 11.57 6.18 2.29
N PRO A 114 11.50 7.00 3.36
CA PRO A 114 10.27 7.74 3.70
C PRO A 114 9.77 8.67 2.59
N ALA A 115 10.61 9.07 1.64
CA ALA A 115 10.20 9.89 0.50
C ALA A 115 9.11 9.22 -0.37
N VAL A 116 9.00 7.89 -0.35
CA VAL A 116 7.98 7.15 -1.13
C VAL A 116 6.55 7.34 -0.62
N LEU A 117 6.38 7.95 0.56
CA LEU A 117 5.07 8.27 1.12
C LEU A 117 4.49 9.57 0.56
N VAL A 118 5.28 10.34 -0.20
CA VAL A 118 4.84 11.59 -0.80
C VAL A 118 4.60 11.36 -2.30
N PRO A 119 3.41 11.73 -2.84
CA PRO A 119 3.21 11.74 -4.29
C PRO A 119 4.25 12.61 -4.99
N GLY A 120 4.78 12.14 -6.12
CA GLY A 120 5.67 12.96 -6.96
C GLY A 120 4.91 14.08 -7.67
N ASP A 121 5.59 15.18 -7.96
CA ASP A 121 5.00 16.41 -8.53
C ASP A 121 4.26 16.15 -9.87
N ASP A 122 4.77 15.24 -10.71
CA ASP A 122 4.22 14.91 -12.04
C ASP A 122 3.32 13.65 -12.04
N TRP A 123 2.85 13.23 -10.87
CA TRP A 123 1.95 12.08 -10.77
C TRP A 123 0.51 12.45 -11.16
N PRO A 124 -0.27 11.48 -11.70
CA PRO A 124 -1.70 11.65 -11.80
C PRO A 124 -2.31 11.87 -10.41
N ALA A 125 -3.40 12.63 -10.33
CA ALA A 125 -4.12 12.83 -9.09
C ALA A 125 -4.58 11.48 -8.50
N LEU A 126 -4.39 11.31 -7.19
CA LEU A 126 -4.76 10.11 -6.46
C LEU A 126 -6.02 10.31 -5.63
N TYR A 127 -6.79 9.25 -5.38
CA TYR A 127 -7.86 9.29 -4.36
C TYR A 127 -7.27 9.47 -2.97
N ASP A 128 -8.03 10.14 -2.09
CA ASP A 128 -7.54 10.49 -0.75
C ASP A 128 -7.80 9.36 0.27
N SER A 129 -8.63 8.37 -0.10
CA SER A 129 -8.98 7.27 0.79
C SER A 129 -9.38 5.99 0.04
N TYR A 130 -9.30 4.86 0.76
CA TYR A 130 -9.78 3.56 0.28
C TYR A 130 -11.26 3.61 -0.14
N ALA A 131 -12.11 4.25 0.66
CA ALA A 131 -13.53 4.38 0.37
C ALA A 131 -13.81 5.17 -0.93
N GLN A 132 -13.06 6.26 -1.19
CA GLN A 132 -13.18 7.01 -2.44
C GLN A 132 -12.75 6.15 -3.64
N MET A 133 -11.65 5.41 -3.51
CA MET A 133 -11.13 4.53 -4.55
C MET A 133 -12.14 3.42 -4.90
N LEU A 134 -12.72 2.75 -3.90
CA LEU A 134 -13.74 1.73 -4.15
C LEU A 134 -14.98 2.31 -4.83
N ALA A 135 -15.53 3.41 -4.29
CA ALA A 135 -16.71 4.04 -4.84
C ALA A 135 -16.52 4.45 -6.31
N ALA A 136 -15.36 5.01 -6.65
CA ALA A 136 -15.04 5.41 -8.01
C ALA A 136 -14.81 4.24 -8.96
N THR A 137 -14.31 3.10 -8.46
CA THR A 137 -14.08 1.88 -9.25
C THR A 137 -15.32 0.97 -9.33
N GLY A 138 -16.49 1.45 -8.88
CA GLY A 138 -17.75 0.69 -8.96
C GLY A 138 -17.91 -0.39 -7.90
N HIS A 139 -17.08 -0.36 -6.85
CA HIS A 139 -17.14 -1.30 -5.73
C HIS A 139 -17.69 -0.62 -4.47
N THR A 140 -18.45 -1.35 -3.69
CA THR A 140 -18.97 -0.85 -2.40
C THR A 140 -17.95 -1.16 -1.30
N PRO A 141 -17.59 -0.20 -0.44
CA PRO A 141 -16.82 -0.49 0.77
C PRO A 141 -17.54 -1.54 1.62
N PRO A 142 -16.81 -2.45 2.31
CA PRO A 142 -17.46 -3.28 3.32
C PRO A 142 -18.13 -2.39 4.37
N PRO A 143 -19.30 -2.80 4.91
CA PRO A 143 -19.98 -2.02 5.94
C PRO A 143 -19.07 -1.86 7.16
N ASP A 144 -19.09 -0.67 7.78
CA ASP A 144 -18.27 -0.36 8.95
C ASP A 144 -18.51 -1.43 10.04
N PRO A 145 -17.45 -2.09 10.56
CA PRO A 145 -17.56 -3.15 11.56
C PRO A 145 -18.25 -2.70 12.87
N GLY A 146 -18.43 -1.39 13.08
CA GLY A 146 -19.21 -0.81 14.19
C GLY A 146 -20.72 -0.68 13.95
N SER A 147 -21.21 -0.84 12.72
CA SER A 147 -22.61 -0.54 12.36
C SER A 147 -23.62 -1.60 12.80
N ALA A 148 -23.15 -2.80 13.17
CA ALA A 148 -24.02 -3.93 13.50
C ALA A 148 -24.44 -4.00 14.99
N ARG A 149 -24.26 -2.91 15.76
CA ARG A 149 -24.72 -2.86 17.15
C ARG A 149 -25.57 -1.62 17.36
N HIS A 150 -26.88 -1.78 17.27
CA HIS A 150 -27.90 -1.21 18.18
C HIS A 150 -29.33 -1.41 17.65
N ASP A 151 -29.72 -2.63 17.28
CA ASP A 151 -31.15 -2.98 17.21
C ASP A 151 -31.48 -3.96 18.33
N HIS A 152 -31.49 -3.46 19.57
CA HIS A 152 -32.20 -4.12 20.65
C HIS A 152 -33.68 -3.76 20.48
N HIS A 153 -34.39 -4.53 19.66
CA HIS A 153 -35.85 -4.55 19.71
C HIS A 153 -36.23 -5.19 21.04
N GLY A 154 -36.62 -4.35 21.98
CA GLY A 154 -37.34 -4.78 23.16
C GLY A 154 -38.75 -5.16 22.72
N ASP A 155 -39.08 -6.43 22.84
CA ASP A 155 -40.47 -6.89 22.83
C ASP A 155 -40.84 -7.31 24.25
N ASN A 156 -41.94 -6.72 24.69
CA ASN A 156 -42.59 -6.81 26.00
C ASN A 156 -43.50 -8.03 26.08
#